data_AF-A0A662G423-F1
#
_entry.id   AF-A0A662G423-F1
#
_cell.length_a   1.000
_cell.length_b   1.000
_cell.length_c   1.000
_cell.angle_alpha   90.00
_cell.angle_beta   90.00
_cell.angle_gamma   90.00
#
_symmetry.space_group_name_H-M   'P 1'
#
loop_
_entity.id
_entity.type
_entity.pdbx_description
1 polymer ?
#
loop_
_entity_poly.entity_id
_entity_poly.type
_entity_poly.pdbx_seq_one_letter_code
_entity_poly.pdbx_strand_id
1 'polypeptide(L)' 'QELINPSIIDSSRIKRIARGSGTTSRDVKDLLKSYRLMKKYLKSISKKRNKRILWKI' A
#
# COMPACT_ATOMS: atom_id res chain seq x y z
N GLN A 1 -1.98 12.93 -5.95
CA GLN A 1 -1.53 11.79 -6.78
C GLN A 1 -0.96 10.64 -5.95
N GLU A 2 -0.05 10.90 -5.01
CA GLU A 2 0.62 9.83 -4.24
C GLU A 2 -0.31 8.97 -3.38
N LEU A 3 -1.39 9.54 -2.84
CA LEU A 3 -2.40 8.78 -2.09
C LEU A 3 -3.19 7.80 -3.00
N ILE A 4 -3.46 8.21 -4.24
CA ILE A 4 -4.19 7.41 -5.23
C ILE A 4 -3.28 6.33 -5.80
N ASN A 5 -2.02 6.67 -6.07
CA ASN A 5 -1.03 5.74 -6.57
C ASN A 5 0.26 5.72 -5.72
N PRO A 6 0.30 4.92 -4.64
CA PRO A 6 1.47 4.82 -3.78
C PRO A 6 2.72 4.19 -4.43
N SER A 7 2.64 3.65 -5.66
CA SER A 7 3.81 3.10 -6.35
C SER A 7 4.74 4.18 -6.89
N ILE A 8 4.27 5.42 -7.05
CA ILE A 8 5.09 6.54 -7.54
C ILE A 8 5.99 7.14 -6.45
N ILE A 9 5.82 6.72 -5.19
CA ILE A 9 6.54 7.27 -4.05
C ILE A 9 7.98 6.72 -4.06
N ASP A 10 8.88 7.54 -4.59
CA ASP A 10 10.33 7.33 -4.64
C ASP A 10 11.06 7.95 -3.43
N SER A 11 12.40 7.90 -3.45
CA SER A 11 13.24 8.44 -2.37
C SER A 11 13.10 9.95 -2.16
N SER A 12 12.87 10.73 -3.22
CA SER A 12 12.67 12.18 -3.13
C SER A 12 11.34 12.49 -2.46
N ARG A 13 10.28 11.79 -2.85
CA ARG A 13 8.94 11.91 -2.27
C ARG A 13 8.90 11.47 -0.82
N ILE A 14 9.60 10.39 -0.47
CA ILE A 14 9.75 9.95 0.93
C ILE A 14 10.36 11.06 1.78
N LYS A 15 11.45 11.69 1.33
CA LYS A 15 12.09 12.80 2.05
C LYS A 15 11.14 13.99 2.20
N ARG A 16 10.41 14.34 1.13
CA ARG A 16 9.44 15.45 1.14
C ARG A 16 8.28 15.19 2.09
N ILE A 17 7.71 13.99 2.08
CA ILE A 17 6.64 13.57 2.98
C ILE A 17 7.14 13.62 4.42
N ALA A 18 8.26 12.97 4.72
CA ALA A 18 8.87 12.96 6.05
C ALA A 18 9.08 14.38 6.60
N ARG A 19 9.67 15.27 5.80
CA ARG A 19 9.86 16.69 6.17
C ARG A 19 8.54 17.42 6.38
N GLY A 20 7.56 17.21 5.50
CA GLY A 20 6.25 17.88 5.57
C GLY A 20 5.36 17.38 6.72
N SER A 21 5.52 16.13 7.14
CA SER A 21 4.77 15.52 8.24
C SER A 21 5.49 15.53 9.58
N GLY A 22 6.74 16.03 9.64
CA GLY A 22 7.55 16.01 10.87
C GLY A 22 7.94 14.60 11.34
N THR A 23 8.05 13.63 10.43
CA THR A 23 8.43 12.24 10.71
C THR A 23 9.74 11.87 10.05
N THR A 24 10.27 10.68 10.33
CA THR A 24 11.50 10.22 9.66
C THR A 24 11.19 9.54 8.33
N SER A 25 12.18 9.52 7.43
CA SER A 25 12.08 8.74 6.19
C SER A 25 11.91 7.23 6.44
N ARG A 26 12.31 6.73 7.62
CA ARG A 26 12.07 5.33 8.03
C ARG A 26 10.60 5.09 8.31
N ASP A 27 9.95 5.97 9.08
CA ASP A 27 8.53 5.86 9.40
C ASP A 27 7.66 5.83 8.13
N VAL A 28 7.99 6.70 7.16
CA VAL A 28 7.29 6.72 5.87
C VAL A 28 7.49 5.41 5.10
N LYS A 29 8.68 4.82 5.12
CA LYS A 29 8.94 3.52 4.48
C LYS A 29 8.17 2.40 5.16
N ASP A 30 8.11 2.40 6.48
CA ASP A 30 7.38 1.39 7.26
C ASP A 30 5.87 1.48 7.03
N LEU A 31 5.33 2.71 6.95
CA LEU A 31 3.94 2.93 6.53
C LEU A 31 3.65 2.36 5.14
N LEU A 32 4.51 2.66 4.14
CA LEU A 32 4.34 2.13 2.78
C LEU A 32 4.44 0.61 2.73
N LYS A 33 5.28 0.00 3.57
CA LYS A 33 5.39 -1.45 3.70
C LYS A 33 4.09 -2.05 4.24
N SER A 34 3.55 -1.49 5.33
CA SER A 34 2.28 -1.91 5.92
C SER A 34 1.11 -1.77 4.93
N TYR A 35 1.05 -0.67 4.19
CA TYR A 35 0.05 -0.47 3.13
C TYR A 35 0.15 -1.55 2.04
N ARG A 36 1.35 -1.84 1.53
CA ARG A 36 1.55 -2.85 0.47
C ARG A 36 1.16 -4.24 0.95
N LEU A 37 1.48 -4.56 2.21
CA LEU A 37 1.10 -5.82 2.85
C LEU A 37 -0.43 -5.96 2.94
N MET A 38 -1.11 -4.94 3.47
CA MET A 38 -2.58 -4.91 3.55
C MET A 38 -3.22 -5.02 2.16
N LYS A 39 -2.73 -4.27 1.17
CA LYS A 39 -3.20 -4.33 -0.23
C LYS A 39 -3.07 -5.74 -0.81
N LYS A 40 -1.97 -6.44 -0.54
CA LYS A 40 -1.75 -7.84 -0.97
C LYS A 40 -2.73 -8.79 -0.29
N TYR A 41 -2.98 -8.63 1.00
CA TYR A 41 -3.94 -9.44 1.74
C TYR A 41 -5.37 -9.25 1.20
N LEU A 42 -5.83 -8.01 1.05
CA LEU A 42 -7.15 -7.70 0.51
C LEU A 42 -7.33 -8.26 -0.92
N LYS A 43 -6.31 -8.14 -1.78
CA LYS A 43 -6.32 -8.73 -3.13
C LYS A 43 -6.44 -10.26 -3.08
N SER A 44 -5.77 -10.90 -2.14
CA SER A 44 -5.81 -12.35 -1.96
C SER A 44 -7.19 -12.83 -1.46
N ILE A 45 -7.79 -12.09 -0.52
CA ILE A 45 -9.15 -12.36 -0.02
C ILE A 45 -10.18 -12.22 -1.14
N SER A 46 -10.12 -11.13 -1.91
CA SER A 46 -11.00 -10.91 -3.06
C SER A 46 -10.91 -12.04 -4.09
N LYS A 47 -9.68 -12.47 -4.43
CA LYS A 47 -9.46 -13.64 -5.30
C LYS A 47 -10.08 -14.92 -4.74
N LYS A 48 -9.92 -15.20 -3.44
CA LYS A 48 -10.52 -16.39 -2.79
C LYS A 48 -12.04 -16.35 -2.83
N ARG A 49 -12.66 -15.17 -2.61
CA ARG A 49 -14.11 -14.99 -2.71
C ARG A 49 -14.62 -15.26 -4.12
N ASN A 50 -13.96 -14.70 -5.14
CA ASN A 50 -14.35 -14.92 -6.53
C ASN A 50 -14.22 -16.39 -6.94
N LYS A 51 -13.14 -17.06 -6.52
CA LYS A 51 -13.02 -18.52 -6.69
C LYS A 51 -14.19 -19.23 -6.02
N ARG A 52 -14.51 -18.97 -4.75
CA ARG A 52 -15.65 -19.63 -4.08
C ARG A 52 -16.99 -19.46 -4.81
N ILE A 53 -17.23 -18.30 -5.44
CA ILE A 53 -18.44 -18.06 -6.23
C ILE A 53 -18.42 -18.89 -7.52
N LEU A 54 -17.30 -18.90 -8.24
CA LEU A 54 -17.14 -19.69 -9.47
C LEU A 54 -17.33 -21.19 -9.25
N TRP A 55 -16.98 -21.72 -8.07
CA TRP A 55 -17.13 -23.14 -7.75
C TRP A 55 -18.52 -23.53 -7.24
N LYS A 56 -19.41 -22.54 -7.04
CA LYS A 56 -20.80 -22.74 -6.61
C LYS A 56 -21.81 -22.69 -7.77
N ILE A 57 -21.35 -22.30 -8.96
CA ILE A 57 -22.10 -22.29 -10.22
C ILE A 57 -21.74 -23.57 -10.97
#